data_AF-A0ABD5FE56-F1
#
_entry.id   AF-A0ABD5FE56-F1
#
_cell.length_a   1.000
_cell.length_b   1.000
_cell.length_c   1.000
_cell.angle_alpha   90.00
_cell.angle_beta   90.00
_cell.angle_gamma   90.00
#
_symmetry.space_group_name_H-M   'P 1'
#
loop_
_entity.id
_entity.type
_entity.pdbx_description
1 polymer ?
#
loop_
_entity_poly.entity_id
_entity_poly.type
_entity_poly.pdbx_seq_one_letter_code
_entity_poly.pdbx_strand_id
1 'polypeptide(L)'
;MKFNEEGIKNITFPSGAMGYKKKDVDDFLTYVAKDYGSYKRQLDRSKQETEAVEKEKLELLKQMEKQKTESAAALEKIKQENQTLKQQLEALQTESVVNNLNEDTALSLAQKVALRIERQAKEEAQVILTNADQYYEEQLRKLELKRKEIDSEVVNSLSELIGSERMIVASIDTVKQEYVRLMNVIRENYEDLTDGSMQE
;
A
#
# COMPACT_ATOMS: atom_id res chain seq x y z
N MET A 1 18.00 1.22 -24.67
CA MET A 1 18.01 2.64 -25.10
C MET A 1 19.13 2.82 -26.12
N LYS A 2 18.92 3.66 -27.15
CA LYS A 2 19.91 3.89 -28.23
C LYS A 2 20.95 4.96 -27.89
N PHE A 3 20.69 5.81 -26.90
CA PHE A 3 21.58 6.89 -26.46
C PHE A 3 21.76 6.85 -24.94
N ASN A 4 22.89 7.35 -24.47
CA ASN A 4 23.22 7.57 -23.06
C ASN A 4 23.30 9.09 -22.79
N GLU A 5 23.10 9.50 -21.52
CA GLU A 5 23.15 10.91 -21.11
C GLU A 5 24.45 11.59 -21.58
N GLU A 6 25.58 10.91 -21.44
CA GLU A 6 26.89 11.41 -21.88
C GLU A 6 27.03 11.48 -23.41
N GLY A 7 26.42 10.56 -24.15
CA GLY A 7 26.45 10.58 -25.62
C GLY A 7 25.54 11.65 -26.22
N ILE A 8 24.48 12.06 -25.52
CA ILE A 8 23.65 13.20 -25.94
C ILE A 8 24.37 14.53 -25.64
N LYS A 9 25.09 14.62 -24.52
CA LYS A 9 25.89 15.82 -24.20
C LYS A 9 27.09 16.01 -25.11
N ASN A 10 27.66 14.92 -25.62
CA ASN A 10 28.86 14.95 -26.47
C ASN A 10 28.55 14.88 -27.97
N ILE A 11 27.28 14.95 -28.38
CA ILE A 11 26.92 14.89 -29.80
C ILE A 11 27.26 16.22 -30.48
N THR A 12 27.95 16.15 -31.62
CA THR A 12 28.33 17.34 -32.39
C THR A 12 27.82 17.22 -33.82
N PHE A 13 27.27 18.32 -34.34
CA PHE A 13 26.75 18.39 -35.70
C PHE A 13 27.64 19.25 -36.60
N PRO A 14 27.78 18.90 -37.90
CA PRO A 14 28.47 19.75 -38.86
C PRO A 14 27.71 21.07 -39.06
N SER A 15 28.44 22.19 -39.20
CA SER A 15 27.85 23.53 -39.42
C SER A 15 27.51 23.76 -40.89
N GLY A 16 26.32 24.29 -41.17
CA GLY A 16 25.88 24.69 -42.51
C GLY A 16 25.28 26.10 -42.54
N ALA A 17 25.29 26.74 -43.72
CA ALA A 17 24.89 28.14 -43.90
C ALA A 17 23.41 28.46 -43.55
N MET A 18 22.53 27.46 -43.55
CA MET A 18 21.10 27.57 -43.18
C MET A 18 20.73 26.60 -42.03
N GLY A 19 21.67 26.35 -41.13
CA GLY A 19 21.47 25.44 -40.00
C GLY A 19 20.70 26.07 -38.83
N TYR A 20 20.23 25.21 -37.92
CA TYR A 20 19.69 25.64 -36.63
C TYR A 20 20.76 26.37 -35.81
N LYS A 21 20.33 27.34 -34.99
CA LYS A 21 21.23 28.05 -34.09
C LYS A 21 21.85 27.07 -33.10
N LYS A 22 23.18 27.03 -33.07
CA LYS A 22 23.94 26.11 -32.22
C LYS A 22 23.52 26.19 -30.74
N LYS A 23 23.32 27.41 -30.21
CA LYS A 23 22.91 27.61 -28.82
C LYS A 23 21.56 26.95 -28.50
N ASP A 24 20.56 27.14 -29.36
CA ASP A 24 19.22 26.59 -29.14
C ASP A 24 19.23 25.05 -29.20
N VAL A 25 20.07 24.49 -30.07
CA VAL A 25 20.28 23.04 -30.17
C VAL A 25 21.02 22.49 -28.94
N ASP A 26 22.08 23.16 -28.48
CA ASP A 26 22.86 22.75 -27.31
C ASP A 26 22.01 22.83 -26.02
N ASP A 27 21.19 23.89 -25.88
CA ASP A 27 20.25 24.05 -24.76
C ASP A 27 19.18 22.94 -24.78
N PHE A 28 18.59 22.65 -25.96
CA PHE A 28 17.64 21.56 -26.12
C PHE A 28 18.24 20.19 -25.79
N LEU A 29 19.45 19.89 -26.27
CA LEU A 29 20.14 18.64 -26.00
C LEU A 29 20.47 18.48 -24.51
N THR A 30 20.72 19.59 -23.80
CA THR A 30 20.91 19.57 -22.35
C THR A 30 19.65 19.12 -21.61
N TYR A 31 18.46 19.62 -22.00
CA TYR A 31 17.19 19.17 -21.46
C TYR A 31 16.91 17.70 -21.80
N VAL A 32 17.11 17.31 -23.06
CA VAL A 32 16.92 15.92 -23.50
C VAL A 32 17.84 14.95 -22.76
N ALA A 33 19.09 15.32 -22.51
CA ALA A 33 20.03 14.51 -21.74
C ALA A 33 19.57 14.33 -20.28
N LYS A 34 19.05 15.39 -19.66
CA LYS A 34 18.50 15.34 -18.30
C LYS A 34 17.28 14.41 -18.21
N ASP A 35 16.38 14.50 -19.17
CA ASP A 35 15.18 13.65 -19.21
C ASP A 35 15.56 12.18 -19.48
N TYR A 36 16.48 11.91 -20.40
CA TYR A 36 16.99 10.56 -20.64
C TYR A 36 17.66 9.96 -19.39
N GLY A 37 18.44 10.76 -18.66
CA GLY A 37 19.04 10.36 -17.39
C GLY A 37 17.97 10.01 -16.34
N SER A 38 16.91 10.82 -16.25
CA SER A 38 15.77 10.58 -15.37
C SER A 38 15.02 9.29 -15.73
N TYR A 39 14.66 9.11 -17.01
CA TYR A 39 13.95 7.91 -17.47
C TYR A 39 14.75 6.63 -17.26
N LYS A 40 16.08 6.67 -17.46
CA LYS A 40 16.92 5.51 -17.18
C LYS A 40 16.89 5.14 -15.70
N ARG A 41 17.02 6.12 -14.79
CA ARG A 41 16.92 5.88 -13.34
C ARG A 41 15.55 5.36 -12.93
N GLN A 42 14.48 5.89 -13.52
CA GLN A 42 13.12 5.39 -13.27
C GLN A 42 12.95 3.95 -13.75
N LEU A 43 13.47 3.62 -14.94
CA LEU A 43 13.42 2.26 -15.48
C LEU A 43 14.21 1.28 -14.58
N ASP A 44 15.39 1.67 -14.12
CA ASP A 44 16.22 0.83 -13.26
C ASP A 44 15.57 0.63 -11.88
N ARG A 45 14.96 1.68 -11.29
CA ARG A 45 14.17 1.54 -10.05
C ARG A 45 12.96 0.63 -10.26
N SER A 46 12.20 0.83 -11.34
CA SER A 46 11.03 0.02 -11.63
C SER A 46 11.39 -1.45 -11.80
N LYS A 47 12.51 -1.77 -12.46
CA LYS A 47 13.01 -3.14 -12.56
C LYS A 47 13.36 -3.74 -11.20
N GLN A 48 14.08 -3.00 -10.36
CA GLN A 48 14.43 -3.44 -9.01
C GLN A 48 13.19 -3.68 -8.14
N GLU A 49 12.19 -2.79 -8.23
CA GLU A 49 10.91 -2.95 -7.55
C GLU A 49 10.16 -4.19 -8.05
N THR A 50 10.09 -4.42 -9.37
CA THR A 50 9.43 -5.62 -9.92
C THR A 50 10.13 -6.91 -9.50
N GLU A 51 11.47 -6.95 -9.49
CA GLU A 51 12.22 -8.13 -9.05
C GLU A 51 12.05 -8.40 -7.54
N ALA A 52 11.98 -7.34 -6.73
CA ALA A 52 11.73 -7.47 -5.29
C ALA A 52 10.30 -8.01 -5.03
N VAL A 53 9.30 -7.46 -5.72
CA VAL A 53 7.90 -7.90 -5.62
C VAL A 53 7.73 -9.33 -6.11
N GLU A 54 8.41 -9.74 -7.19
CA GLU A 54 8.37 -11.13 -7.66
C GLU A 54 8.98 -12.11 -6.65
N LYS A 55 10.09 -11.74 -6.00
CA LYS A 55 10.68 -12.56 -4.93
C LYS A 55 9.73 -12.70 -3.74
N GLU A 56 9.15 -11.59 -3.28
CA GLU A 56 8.18 -11.59 -2.18
C GLU A 56 6.95 -12.45 -2.51
N LYS A 57 6.42 -12.33 -3.74
CA LYS A 57 5.31 -13.16 -4.22
C LYS A 57 5.64 -14.65 -4.19
N LEU A 58 6.85 -15.03 -4.62
CA LEU A 58 7.29 -16.43 -4.60
C LEU A 58 7.45 -16.95 -3.16
N GLU A 59 7.97 -16.13 -2.25
CA GLU A 59 8.08 -16.49 -0.83
C GLU A 59 6.69 -16.67 -0.18
N LEU A 60 5.76 -15.76 -0.45
CA LEU A 60 4.38 -15.85 0.02
C LEU A 60 3.66 -17.10 -0.50
N LEU A 61 3.84 -17.44 -1.79
CA LEU A 61 3.28 -18.66 -2.36
C LEU A 61 3.83 -19.91 -1.67
N LYS A 62 5.14 -19.95 -1.41
CA LYS A 62 5.77 -21.08 -0.71
C LYS A 62 5.27 -21.21 0.74
N GLN A 63 5.08 -20.10 1.44
CA GLN A 63 4.51 -20.10 2.79
C GLN A 63 3.05 -20.56 2.79
N MET A 64 2.24 -20.10 1.84
CA MET A 64 0.85 -20.52 1.65
C MET A 64 0.73 -22.02 1.35
N GLU A 65 1.58 -22.56 0.47
CA GLU A 65 1.60 -24.00 0.19
C GLU A 65 1.97 -24.81 1.43
N LYS A 66 2.98 -24.36 2.18
CA LYS A 66 3.38 -25.00 3.44
C LYS A 66 2.22 -25.01 4.44
N GLN A 67 1.59 -23.87 4.69
CA GLN A 67 0.43 -23.76 5.59
C GLN A 67 -0.73 -24.65 5.13
N LYS A 68 -1.00 -24.74 3.82
CA LYS A 68 -2.04 -25.61 3.27
C LYS A 68 -1.74 -27.08 3.56
N THR A 69 -0.49 -27.52 3.42
CA THR A 69 -0.11 -28.91 3.74
C THR A 69 -0.17 -29.22 5.23
N GLU A 70 0.26 -28.29 6.09
CA GLU A 70 0.19 -28.45 7.54
C GLU A 70 -1.27 -28.48 8.03
N SER A 71 -2.11 -27.61 7.50
CA SER A 71 -3.56 -27.57 7.80
C SER A 71 -4.27 -28.84 7.33
N ALA A 72 -3.95 -29.35 6.14
CA ALA A 72 -4.50 -30.62 5.64
C ALA A 72 -4.10 -31.81 6.53
N ALA A 73 -2.84 -31.88 6.97
CA ALA A 73 -2.37 -32.93 7.86
C ALA A 73 -3.04 -32.86 9.25
N ALA A 74 -3.19 -31.66 9.80
CA ALA A 74 -3.90 -31.46 11.07
C ALA A 74 -5.38 -31.88 10.99
N LEU A 75 -6.05 -31.55 9.88
CA LEU A 75 -7.45 -31.90 9.65
C LEU A 75 -7.65 -33.43 9.53
N GLU A 76 -6.72 -34.13 8.90
CA GLU A 76 -6.77 -35.59 8.81
C GLU A 76 -6.55 -36.26 10.17
N LYS A 77 -5.64 -35.71 10.99
CA LYS A 77 -5.44 -36.17 12.37
C LYS A 77 -6.70 -35.99 13.23
N ILE A 78 -7.36 -34.83 13.13
CA ILE A 78 -8.62 -34.56 13.84
C ILE A 78 -9.74 -35.50 13.39
N LYS A 79 -9.80 -35.86 12.09
CA LYS A 79 -10.77 -36.86 11.60
C LYS A 79 -10.54 -38.24 12.20
N GLN A 80 -9.28 -38.67 12.26
CA GLN A 80 -8.91 -39.96 12.86
C GLN A 80 -9.27 -39.97 14.35
N GLU A 81 -8.92 -38.92 15.09
CA GLU A 81 -9.27 -38.77 16.51
C GLU A 81 -10.80 -38.82 16.71
N ASN A 82 -11.58 -38.11 15.88
CA ASN A 82 -13.04 -38.16 15.94
C ASN A 82 -13.61 -39.56 15.65
N GLN A 83 -13.02 -40.31 14.71
CA GLN A 83 -13.45 -41.68 14.43
C GLN A 83 -13.16 -42.60 15.63
N THR A 84 -11.98 -42.47 16.26
CA THR A 84 -11.64 -43.26 17.45
C THR A 84 -12.55 -42.93 18.64
N LEU A 85 -12.89 -41.65 18.84
CA LEU A 85 -13.81 -41.23 19.89
C LEU A 85 -15.23 -41.75 19.64
N LYS A 86 -15.70 -41.76 18.40
CA LYS A 86 -16.99 -42.37 18.04
C LYS A 86 -17.03 -43.86 18.36
N GLN A 87 -15.97 -44.60 18.00
CA GLN A 87 -15.86 -46.03 18.31
C GLN A 87 -15.83 -46.28 19.83
N GLN A 88 -15.13 -45.44 20.59
CA GLN A 88 -15.11 -45.53 22.06
C GLN A 88 -16.49 -45.23 22.68
N LEU A 89 -17.23 -44.26 22.14
CA LEU A 89 -18.59 -43.96 22.59
C LEU A 89 -19.57 -45.11 22.29
N GLU A 90 -19.49 -45.72 21.12
CA GLU A 90 -20.31 -46.90 20.77
C GLU A 90 -19.97 -48.12 21.64
N ALA A 91 -18.69 -48.34 21.93
CA ALA A 91 -18.24 -49.40 22.83
C ALA A 91 -18.76 -49.17 24.27
N LEU A 92 -18.66 -47.94 24.80
CA LEU A 92 -19.17 -47.61 26.13
C LEU A 92 -20.70 -47.69 26.22
N GLN A 93 -21.42 -47.30 25.15
CA GLN A 93 -22.87 -47.44 25.10
C GLN A 93 -23.28 -48.92 25.11
N THR A 94 -22.63 -49.77 24.32
CA THR A 94 -22.93 -51.21 24.29
C THR A 94 -22.58 -51.89 25.60
N GLU A 95 -21.47 -51.54 26.25
CA GLU A 95 -21.11 -52.03 27.60
C GLU A 95 -22.11 -51.60 28.68
N SER A 96 -22.66 -50.38 28.56
CA SER A 96 -23.68 -49.86 29.49
C SER A 96 -25.06 -50.52 29.33
N VAL A 97 -25.37 -51.05 28.13
CA VAL A 97 -26.64 -51.75 27.85
C VAL A 97 -26.57 -53.22 28.28
N VAL A 98 -25.39 -53.84 28.22
CA VAL A 98 -25.18 -55.25 28.63
C VAL A 98 -25.14 -55.41 30.15
N ASN A 99 -24.60 -54.42 30.86
CA ASN A 99 -24.71 -54.35 32.31
C ASN A 99 -26.02 -53.63 32.65
N ASN A 100 -27.08 -54.36 32.99
CA ASN A 100 -28.31 -53.79 33.54
C ASN A 100 -28.00 -52.97 34.81
N LEU A 101 -27.65 -51.70 34.61
CA LEU A 101 -27.55 -50.69 35.65
C LEU A 101 -28.98 -50.48 36.16
N ASN A 102 -29.21 -50.67 37.46
CA ASN A 102 -30.49 -50.33 38.08
C ASN A 102 -30.93 -48.93 37.61
N GLU A 103 -32.21 -48.77 37.23
CA GLU A 103 -32.75 -47.51 36.65
C GLU A 103 -32.36 -46.28 37.47
N ASP A 104 -32.34 -46.38 38.80
CA ASP A 104 -31.94 -45.29 39.70
C ASP A 104 -30.46 -44.87 39.55
N THR A 105 -29.56 -45.82 39.32
CA THR A 105 -28.14 -45.51 39.05
C THR A 105 -27.95 -44.89 37.67
N ALA A 106 -28.69 -45.33 36.66
CA ALA A 106 -28.65 -44.75 35.32
C ALA A 106 -29.20 -43.31 35.31
N LEU A 107 -30.29 -43.07 36.03
CA LEU A 107 -30.90 -41.74 36.18
C LEU A 107 -29.95 -40.76 36.91
N SER A 108 -29.28 -41.21 37.98
CA SER A 108 -28.30 -40.41 38.71
C SER A 108 -27.07 -40.07 37.85
N LEU A 109 -26.59 -41.03 37.06
CA LEU A 109 -25.47 -40.80 36.14
C LEU A 109 -25.86 -39.80 35.03
N ALA A 110 -27.07 -39.95 34.47
CA ALA A 110 -27.60 -39.05 33.44
C ALA A 110 -27.74 -37.62 33.97
N GLN A 111 -28.23 -37.42 35.19
CA GLN A 111 -28.30 -36.10 35.83
C GLN A 111 -26.90 -35.48 36.05
N LYS A 112 -25.92 -36.28 36.50
CA LYS A 112 -24.52 -35.80 36.65
C LYS A 112 -23.90 -35.41 35.30
N VAL A 113 -24.17 -36.18 34.24
CA VAL A 113 -23.70 -35.88 32.89
C VAL A 113 -24.39 -34.62 32.36
N ALA A 114 -25.71 -34.48 32.53
CA ALA A 114 -26.45 -33.30 32.13
C ALA A 114 -25.93 -32.02 32.82
N LEU A 115 -25.70 -32.08 34.14
CA LEU A 115 -25.11 -30.97 34.90
C LEU A 115 -23.68 -30.62 34.43
N ARG A 116 -22.88 -31.63 34.06
CA ARG A 116 -21.53 -31.40 33.53
C ARG A 116 -21.58 -30.76 32.14
N ILE A 117 -22.49 -31.19 31.27
CA ILE A 117 -22.72 -30.58 29.95
C ILE A 117 -23.20 -29.14 30.11
N GLU A 118 -24.15 -28.87 31.01
CA GLU A 118 -24.65 -27.52 31.27
C GLU A 118 -23.54 -26.60 31.78
N ARG A 119 -22.72 -27.08 32.71
CA ARG A 119 -21.56 -26.35 33.22
C ARG A 119 -20.55 -26.06 32.11
N GLN A 120 -20.22 -27.05 31.29
CA GLN A 120 -19.27 -26.90 30.20
C GLN A 120 -19.80 -25.93 29.13
N ALA A 121 -21.08 -26.03 28.77
CA ALA A 121 -21.72 -25.09 27.84
C ALA A 121 -21.70 -23.65 28.37
N LYS A 122 -21.86 -23.47 29.69
CA LYS A 122 -21.75 -22.15 30.34
C LYS A 122 -20.32 -21.61 30.32
N GLU A 123 -19.33 -22.46 30.58
CA GLU A 123 -17.90 -22.09 30.51
C GLU A 123 -17.50 -21.75 29.07
N GLU A 124 -17.92 -22.54 28.07
CA GLU A 124 -17.67 -22.28 26.65
C GLU A 124 -18.36 -21.00 26.16
N ALA A 125 -19.63 -20.78 26.53
CA ALA A 125 -20.35 -19.55 26.21
C ALA A 125 -19.68 -18.31 26.80
N GLN A 126 -19.17 -18.42 28.03
CA GLN A 126 -18.43 -17.34 28.68
C GLN A 126 -17.13 -17.03 27.94
N VAL A 127 -16.37 -18.05 27.50
CA VAL A 127 -15.15 -17.88 26.71
C VAL A 127 -15.45 -17.20 25.38
N ILE A 128 -16.52 -17.62 24.68
CA ILE A 128 -16.94 -17.01 23.41
C ILE A 128 -17.27 -15.52 23.62
N LEU A 129 -18.01 -15.18 24.68
CA LEU A 129 -18.32 -13.80 25.04
C LEU A 129 -17.06 -12.97 25.29
N THR A 130 -16.14 -13.44 26.14
CA THR A 130 -14.91 -12.68 26.42
C THR A 130 -14.03 -12.53 25.18
N ASN A 131 -13.95 -13.55 24.32
CA ASN A 131 -13.17 -13.47 23.09
C ASN A 131 -13.81 -12.47 22.10
N ALA A 132 -15.15 -12.46 22.01
CA ALA A 132 -15.86 -11.50 21.18
C ALA A 132 -15.64 -10.07 21.68
N ASP A 133 -15.76 -9.83 22.99
CA ASP A 133 -15.52 -8.52 23.60
C ASP A 133 -14.09 -8.02 23.34
N GLN A 134 -13.09 -8.87 23.56
CA GLN A 134 -11.68 -8.56 23.26
C GLN A 134 -11.47 -8.22 21.78
N TYR A 135 -12.08 -9.00 20.87
CA TYR A 135 -12.00 -8.73 19.44
C TYR A 135 -12.63 -7.39 19.09
N TYR A 136 -13.81 -7.07 19.63
CA TYR A 136 -14.47 -5.79 19.40
C TYR A 136 -13.64 -4.61 19.91
N GLU A 137 -13.06 -4.71 21.12
CA GLU A 137 -12.16 -3.69 21.65
C GLU A 137 -10.93 -3.48 20.77
N GLU A 138 -10.31 -4.55 20.28
CA GLU A 138 -9.16 -4.46 19.40
C GLU A 138 -9.51 -3.77 18.06
N GLN A 139 -10.67 -4.09 17.49
CA GLN A 139 -11.15 -3.43 16.26
C GLN A 139 -11.45 -1.96 16.49
N LEU A 140 -12.11 -1.60 17.60
CA LEU A 140 -12.33 -0.20 17.98
C LEU A 140 -11.01 0.55 18.11
N ARG A 141 -10.01 -0.04 18.76
CA ARG A 141 -8.67 0.57 18.91
C ARG A 141 -7.98 0.78 17.56
N LYS A 142 -8.05 -0.20 16.66
CA LYS A 142 -7.51 -0.09 15.28
C LYS A 142 -8.19 1.02 14.50
N LEU A 143 -9.52 1.11 14.61
CA LEU A 143 -10.32 2.13 13.94
C LEU A 143 -9.99 3.53 14.48
N GLU A 144 -9.80 3.66 15.79
CA GLU A 144 -9.41 4.93 16.42
C GLU A 144 -7.99 5.37 16.02
N LEU A 145 -7.04 4.42 15.93
CA LEU A 145 -5.69 4.70 15.40
C LEU A 145 -5.74 5.16 13.95
N LYS A 146 -6.49 4.46 13.09
CA LYS A 146 -6.67 4.83 11.69
C LYS A 146 -7.33 6.20 11.53
N ARG A 147 -8.31 6.52 12.37
CA ARG A 147 -8.91 7.85 12.40
C ARG A 147 -7.89 8.93 12.73
N LYS A 148 -7.06 8.72 13.76
CA LYS A 148 -5.99 9.68 14.14
C LYS A 148 -4.95 9.86 13.03
N GLU A 149 -4.60 8.79 12.33
CA GLU A 149 -3.70 8.81 11.17
C GLU A 149 -4.29 9.67 10.05
N ILE A 150 -5.54 9.42 9.65
CA ILE A 150 -6.25 10.21 8.64
C ILE A 150 -6.34 11.69 9.06
N ASP A 151 -6.72 11.97 10.30
CA ASP A 151 -6.79 13.34 10.81
C ASP A 151 -5.43 14.06 10.67
N SER A 152 -4.33 13.36 10.96
CA SER A 152 -2.98 13.90 10.80
C SER A 152 -2.58 14.12 9.33
N GLU A 153 -2.91 13.19 8.43
CA GLU A 153 -2.65 13.30 6.99
C GLU A 153 -3.44 14.47 6.37
N VAL A 154 -4.69 14.66 6.78
CA VAL A 154 -5.52 15.78 6.33
C VAL A 154 -4.90 17.11 6.75
N VAL A 155 -4.46 17.24 8.01
CA VAL A 155 -3.81 18.46 8.49
C VAL A 155 -2.50 18.74 7.76
N ASN A 156 -1.69 17.71 7.50
CA ASN A 156 -0.45 17.83 6.74
C ASN A 156 -0.72 18.27 5.30
N SER A 157 -1.66 17.60 4.63
CA SER A 157 -2.05 17.92 3.25
C SER A 157 -2.59 19.34 3.11
N LEU A 158 -3.41 19.79 4.07
CA LEU A 158 -3.89 21.18 4.12
C LEU A 158 -2.74 22.17 4.31
N SER A 159 -1.76 21.84 5.16
CA SER A 159 -0.60 22.69 5.39
C SER A 159 0.28 22.81 4.15
N GLU A 160 0.50 21.71 3.43
CA GLU A 160 1.20 21.69 2.14
C GLU A 160 0.46 22.51 1.07
N LEU A 161 -0.88 22.35 0.99
CA LEU A 161 -1.70 23.12 0.07
C LEU A 161 -1.60 24.62 0.34
N ILE A 162 -1.75 25.05 1.60
CA ILE A 162 -1.59 26.46 2.00
C ILE A 162 -0.17 26.97 1.68
N GLY A 163 0.86 26.14 1.89
CA GLY A 163 2.23 26.46 1.51
C GLY A 163 2.37 26.71 0.01
N SER A 164 1.80 25.82 -0.80
CA SER A 164 1.81 25.94 -2.27
C SER A 164 1.04 27.17 -2.76
N GLU A 165 -0.10 27.48 -2.15
CA GLU A 165 -0.91 28.67 -2.46
C GLU A 165 -0.09 29.95 -2.22
N ARG A 166 0.60 30.04 -1.07
CA ARG A 166 1.47 31.19 -0.75
C ARG A 166 2.61 31.35 -1.77
N MET A 167 3.22 30.25 -2.21
CA MET A 167 4.27 30.28 -3.24
C MET A 167 3.73 30.76 -4.60
N ILE A 168 2.53 30.33 -4.99
CA ILE A 168 1.88 30.77 -6.23
C ILE A 168 1.59 32.27 -6.15
N VAL A 169 1.02 32.76 -5.04
CA VAL A 169 0.74 34.19 -4.86
C VAL A 169 2.01 35.02 -4.95
N ALA A 170 3.09 34.61 -4.27
CA ALA A 170 4.38 35.30 -4.34
C ALA A 170 4.97 35.31 -5.77
N SER A 171 4.81 34.21 -6.51
CA SER A 171 5.24 34.11 -7.91
C SER A 171 4.44 35.05 -8.81
N ILE A 172 3.11 35.13 -8.61
CA ILE A 172 2.23 36.07 -9.33
C ILE A 172 2.66 37.52 -9.07
N ASP A 173 2.96 37.87 -7.82
CA ASP A 173 3.40 39.22 -7.48
C ASP A 173 4.76 39.56 -8.09
N THR A 174 5.66 38.59 -8.17
CA THR A 174 6.95 38.73 -8.88
C THR A 174 6.73 38.99 -10.37
N VAL A 175 5.89 38.20 -11.03
CA VAL A 175 5.55 38.39 -12.46
C VAL A 175 4.90 39.76 -12.70
N LYS A 176 4.00 40.22 -11.82
CA LYS A 176 3.43 41.57 -11.92
C LYS A 176 4.49 42.65 -11.84
N GLN A 177 5.46 42.54 -10.92
CA GLN A 177 6.55 43.51 -10.80
C GLN A 177 7.45 43.52 -12.04
N GLU A 178 7.79 42.34 -12.58
CA GLU A 178 8.56 42.23 -13.81
C GLU A 178 7.81 42.81 -15.01
N TYR A 179 6.50 42.56 -15.12
CA TYR A 179 5.66 43.14 -16.16
C TYR A 179 5.63 44.67 -16.08
N VAL A 180 5.42 45.24 -14.91
CA VAL A 180 5.44 46.70 -14.71
C VAL A 180 6.81 47.27 -15.09
N ARG A 181 7.89 46.60 -14.69
CA ARG A 181 9.26 47.00 -15.05
C ARG A 181 9.47 46.98 -16.56
N LEU A 182 9.03 45.94 -17.25
CA LEU A 182 9.12 45.82 -18.70
C LEU A 182 8.32 46.94 -19.39
N MET A 183 7.09 47.19 -18.94
CA MET A 183 6.25 48.27 -19.50
C MET A 183 6.87 49.65 -19.32
N ASN A 184 7.53 49.90 -18.19
CA ASN A 184 8.27 51.14 -17.96
C ASN A 184 9.46 51.27 -18.93
N VAL A 185 10.24 50.20 -19.10
CA VAL A 185 11.37 50.16 -20.07
C VAL A 185 10.88 50.41 -21.50
N ILE A 186 9.77 49.79 -21.90
CA ILE A 186 9.19 49.99 -23.24
C ILE A 186 8.73 51.45 -23.40
N ARG A 187 8.10 52.04 -22.38
CA ARG A 187 7.64 53.43 -22.42
C ARG A 187 8.82 54.42 -22.49
N GLU A 188 9.89 54.18 -21.73
CA GLU A 188 11.08 55.02 -21.73
C GLU A 188 11.82 54.97 -23.07
N ASN A 189 11.86 53.81 -23.72
CA ASN A 189 12.54 53.62 -25.02
C ASN A 189 11.58 53.67 -26.21
N TYR A 190 10.38 54.20 -26.05
CA TYR A 190 9.32 54.09 -27.06
C TYR A 190 9.68 54.81 -28.35
N GLU A 191 10.28 56.01 -28.27
CA GLU A 191 10.72 56.78 -29.45
C GLU A 191 11.84 56.04 -30.21
N ASP A 192 12.85 55.53 -29.51
CA ASP A 192 13.96 54.75 -30.11
C ASP A 192 13.48 53.44 -30.77
N LEU A 193 12.45 52.79 -30.18
CA LEU A 193 11.86 51.57 -30.72
C LEU A 193 10.97 51.83 -31.96
N THR A 194 10.37 53.02 -32.07
CA THR A 194 9.51 53.38 -33.22
C THR A 194 10.29 54.01 -34.38
N ASP A 195 11.35 54.79 -34.13
CA ASP A 195 12.12 55.47 -35.18
C ASP A 195 12.95 54.50 -36.04
N GLY A 196 13.35 53.34 -35.50
CA GLY A 196 14.04 52.29 -36.27
C GLY A 196 13.15 51.57 -37.30
N SER A 197 11.82 51.78 -37.28
CA SER A 197 10.87 51.13 -38.19
C SER A 197 10.46 51.99 -39.40
N MET A 198 10.93 53.24 -39.49
CA MET A 198 10.63 54.17 -40.61
C MET A 198 11.85 54.46 -41.51
N GLN A 199 12.85 53.59 -41.54
CA GLN A 199 14.04 53.72 -42.40
C GLN A 199 14.28 52.56 -43.40
N GLU A 200 13.23 51.82 -43.79
CA GLU A 200 13.27 51.01 -45.02
C GLU A 200 12.72 51.78 -46.23
#